data_AF-A0A537W9R3-F1
#
_entry.id   AF-A0A537W9R3-F1
#
_cell.length_a   1.000
_cell.length_b   1.000
_cell.length_c   1.000
_cell.angle_alpha   90.00
_cell.angle_beta   90.00
_cell.angle_gamma   90.00
#
_symmetry.space_group_name_H-M   'P 1'
#
loop_
_entity.id
_entity.type
_entity.pdbx_description
1 polymer ?
#
loop_
_entity_poly.entity_id
_entity_poly.type
_entity_poly.pdbx_seq_one_letter_code
_entity_poly.pdbx_strand_id
1 'polypeptide(L)'
;MIRLLLALAAGALLLLLLAQVFLPGIAASRISSRVGRYGELESVKVRAWPAVELLWGDADSVTVKARRLSLTPPQAAKLVWEGRGVSTMQMAAQEIRIGPVRLTGARLRKRGSSLSAEGVIGEADVLAALPPGLGVQLVGSEAGRVLVSASGGLFGVGATVQAIAAAREGKLLVRPAGALLGGFTLTLFSDPHVYVEEVGARRRTSSPKSYRLTMSARLR
;
A
#
# COMPACT_ATOMS: atom_id res chain seq x y z
N MET A 1 23.08 50.43 11.84
CA MET A 1 21.95 49.58 11.38
C MET A 1 22.35 48.56 10.31
N ILE A 2 23.03 48.94 9.21
CA ILE A 2 23.38 48.02 8.11
C ILE A 2 24.20 46.78 8.55
N ARG A 3 25.19 46.94 9.44
CA ARG A 3 25.99 45.82 9.96
C ARG A 3 25.18 44.80 10.78
N LEU A 4 24.16 45.26 11.51
CA LEU A 4 23.27 44.39 12.29
C LEU A 4 22.34 43.58 11.37
N LEU A 5 21.82 44.23 10.32
CA LEU A 5 21.01 43.58 9.28
C LEU A 5 21.82 42.53 8.53
N LEU A 6 23.08 42.83 8.17
CA LEU A 6 23.99 41.87 7.54
C LEU A 6 24.31 40.67 8.45
N ALA A 7 24.55 40.90 9.73
CA ALA A 7 24.82 39.83 10.69
C ALA A 7 23.60 38.92 10.90
N LEU A 8 22.40 39.49 11.01
CA LEU A 8 21.14 38.74 11.10
C LEU A 8 20.88 37.93 9.82
N ALA A 9 21.07 38.52 8.64
CA ALA A 9 20.91 37.83 7.37
C ALA A 9 21.90 36.67 7.21
N ALA A 10 23.18 36.89 7.57
CA ALA A 10 24.21 35.85 7.54
C ALA A 10 23.90 34.71 8.53
N GLY A 11 23.44 35.04 9.74
CA GLY A 11 23.02 34.06 10.73
C GLY A 11 21.83 33.22 10.28
N ALA A 12 20.80 33.85 9.72
CA ALA A 12 19.64 33.16 9.16
C ALA A 12 20.03 32.24 8.00
N LEU A 13 20.91 32.70 7.10
CA LEU A 13 21.43 31.90 5.98
C LEU A 13 22.20 30.67 6.48
N LEU A 14 23.07 30.84 7.48
CA LEU A 14 23.80 29.73 8.09
C LEU A 14 22.85 28.70 8.70
N LEU A 15 21.81 29.15 9.39
CA LEU A 15 20.81 28.27 10.01
C LEU A 15 20.02 27.49 8.96
N LEU A 16 19.66 28.13 7.84
CA LEU A 16 19.02 27.46 6.70
C LEU A 16 19.95 26.40 6.07
N LEU A 17 21.24 26.71 5.90
CA LEU A 17 22.21 25.74 5.37
C LEU A 17 22.36 24.52 6.30
N LEU A 18 22.45 24.74 7.61
CA LEU A 18 22.49 23.65 8.59
C LEU A 18 21.20 22.83 8.57
N ALA A 19 20.04 23.48 8.53
CA ALA A 19 18.75 22.81 8.43
C ALA A 19 18.66 21.93 7.17
N GLN A 20 19.18 22.40 6.02
CA GLN A 20 19.21 21.63 4.78
C GLN A 20 20.08 20.37 4.86
N VAL A 21 21.14 20.38 5.65
CA VAL A 21 22.01 19.22 5.83
C VAL A 21 21.42 18.20 6.82
N PHE A 22 20.87 18.66 7.94
CA PHE A 22 20.49 17.77 9.04
C PHE A 22 19.02 17.30 9.01
N LEU A 23 18.07 18.15 8.57
CA LEU A 23 16.64 17.80 8.62
C LEU A 23 16.27 16.55 7.81
N PRO A 24 16.79 16.32 6.59
CA PRO A 24 16.46 15.13 5.83
C PRO A 24 16.85 13.83 6.56
N GLY A 25 17.99 13.83 7.27
CA GLY A 25 18.44 12.69 8.06
C GLY A 25 17.56 12.40 9.26
N ILE A 26 17.12 13.45 9.98
CA ILE A 26 16.21 13.31 11.12
C ILE A 26 14.83 12.80 10.66
N ALA A 27 14.30 13.34 9.57
CA ALA A 27 13.04 12.89 8.99
C ALA A 27 13.11 11.41 8.57
N ALA A 28 14.20 11.00 7.91
CA ALA A 28 14.43 9.61 7.53
C ALA A 28 14.48 8.68 8.75
N SER A 29 15.15 9.10 9.84
CA SER A 29 15.21 8.33 11.09
C SER A 29 13.83 8.18 11.74
N ARG A 30 13.03 9.26 11.78
CA ARG A 30 11.65 9.21 12.31
C ARG A 30 10.75 8.28 11.50
N ILE A 31 10.80 8.36 10.16
CA ILE A 31 10.05 7.46 9.28
C ILE A 31 10.52 6.02 9.47
N SER A 32 11.85 5.80 9.54
CA SER A 32 12.43 4.49 9.79
C SER A 32 11.94 3.88 11.10
N SER A 33 11.93 4.65 12.20
CA SER A 33 11.42 4.19 13.49
C SER A 33 9.92 3.85 13.44
N ARG A 34 9.11 4.62 12.71
CA ARG A 34 7.66 4.36 12.59
C ARG A 34 7.36 3.13 11.75
N VAL A 35 7.96 3.04 10.57
CA VAL A 35 7.73 1.92 9.66
C VAL A 35 8.43 0.65 10.18
N GLY A 36 9.57 0.80 10.85
CA GLY A 36 10.33 -0.29 11.46
C GLY A 36 9.60 -1.01 12.60
N ARG A 37 8.57 -0.39 13.20
CA ARG A 37 7.68 -1.10 14.15
C ARG A 37 6.90 -2.24 13.49
N TYR A 38 6.77 -2.20 12.18
CA TYR A 38 6.04 -3.18 11.40
C TYR A 38 6.97 -4.16 10.67
N GLY A 39 8.29 -4.04 10.80
CA GLY A 39 9.22 -5.00 10.22
C GLY A 39 10.62 -4.46 9.94
N GLU A 40 11.32 -5.13 9.04
CA GLU A 40 12.72 -4.89 8.73
C GLU A 40 12.88 -3.93 7.55
N LEU A 41 13.46 -2.77 7.82
CA LEU A 41 13.81 -1.77 6.81
C LEU A 41 15.23 -1.94 6.32
N GLU A 42 15.45 -1.72 5.03
CA GLU A 42 16.78 -1.67 4.43
C GLU A 42 17.28 -0.22 4.33
N SER A 43 16.41 0.68 3.86
CA SER A 43 16.77 2.09 3.74
C SER A 43 15.53 2.98 3.64
N VAL A 44 15.68 4.20 4.16
CA VAL A 44 14.71 5.29 4.01
C VAL A 44 15.46 6.50 3.49
N LYS A 45 14.98 7.10 2.40
CA LYS A 45 15.50 8.35 1.85
C LYS A 45 14.39 9.38 1.79
N VAL A 46 14.66 10.57 2.28
CA VAL A 46 13.72 11.70 2.30
C VAL A 46 14.37 12.88 1.60
N ARG A 47 13.62 13.58 0.77
CA ARG A 47 14.02 14.83 0.14
C ARG A 47 12.90 15.86 0.29
N ALA A 48 13.28 17.08 0.63
CA ALA A 48 12.41 18.24 0.69
C ALA A 48 13.25 19.49 0.37
N TRP A 49 12.72 20.37 -0.47
CA TRP A 49 13.37 21.58 -0.90
C TRP A 49 12.38 22.75 -0.96
N PRO A 50 12.45 23.70 -0.01
CA PRO A 50 13.43 23.82 1.08
C PRO A 50 13.26 22.79 2.21
N ALA A 51 14.34 22.34 2.84
CA ALA A 51 14.27 21.31 3.90
C ALA A 51 13.46 21.71 5.14
N VAL A 52 13.23 23.02 5.35
CA VAL A 52 12.37 23.53 6.42
C VAL A 52 10.92 23.04 6.27
N GLU A 53 10.49 22.67 5.06
CA GLU A 53 9.17 22.06 4.81
C GLU A 53 8.92 20.78 5.61
N LEU A 54 9.99 20.04 5.95
CA LEU A 54 9.90 18.84 6.80
C LEU A 54 9.40 19.16 8.22
N LEU A 55 9.57 20.39 8.70
CA LEU A 55 9.08 20.80 10.02
C LEU A 55 7.56 20.98 10.03
N TRP A 56 6.94 21.22 8.87
CA TRP A 56 5.49 21.33 8.69
C TRP A 56 4.83 20.03 8.26
N GLY A 57 5.63 18.97 8.06
CA GLY A 57 5.14 17.64 7.69
C GLY A 57 5.10 17.38 6.17
N ASP A 58 5.70 18.26 5.37
CA ASP A 58 5.72 18.17 3.91
C ASP A 58 7.08 17.66 3.40
N ALA A 59 7.04 16.90 2.30
CA ALA A 59 8.26 16.44 1.63
C ALA A 59 8.04 16.25 0.13
N ASP A 60 9.05 16.55 -0.68
CA ASP A 60 8.98 16.33 -2.13
C ASP A 60 8.95 14.85 -2.48
N SER A 61 9.84 14.08 -1.85
CA SER A 61 9.93 12.65 -2.11
C SER A 61 10.39 11.82 -0.93
N VAL A 62 9.76 10.65 -0.80
CA VAL A 62 10.14 9.62 0.17
C VAL A 62 10.30 8.30 -0.54
N THR A 63 11.47 7.67 -0.37
CA THR A 63 11.74 6.33 -0.86
C THR A 63 12.02 5.40 0.31
N VAL A 64 11.19 4.37 0.46
CA VAL A 64 11.32 3.34 1.50
C VAL A 64 11.63 2.00 0.84
N LYS A 65 12.70 1.36 1.29
CA LYS A 65 13.01 -0.04 0.96
C LYS A 65 12.95 -0.86 2.22
N ALA A 66 12.15 -1.91 2.19
CA ALA A 66 11.96 -2.85 3.27
C ALA A 66 12.28 -4.26 2.82
N ARG A 67 12.84 -5.05 3.73
CA ARG A 67 13.00 -6.48 3.53
C ARG A 67 11.68 -7.18 3.82
N ARG A 68 11.11 -6.94 5.00
CA ARG A 68 9.89 -7.58 5.48
C ARG A 68 9.00 -6.56 6.18
N LEU A 69 7.71 -6.57 5.89
CA LEU A 69 6.72 -5.78 6.60
C LEU A 69 5.53 -6.65 6.98
N SER A 70 4.95 -6.41 8.14
CA SER A 70 3.76 -7.08 8.64
C SER A 70 2.79 -6.04 9.18
N LEU A 71 1.69 -5.86 8.46
CA LEU A 71 0.70 -4.81 8.64
C LEU A 71 -0.69 -5.41 8.59
N THR A 72 -1.66 -4.72 9.18
CA THR A 72 -3.09 -4.94 8.91
C THR A 72 -3.56 -3.96 7.84
N PRO A 73 -4.67 -4.22 7.13
CA PRO A 73 -5.20 -3.25 6.15
C PRO A 73 -5.42 -1.85 6.73
N PRO A 74 -5.98 -1.67 7.95
CA PRO A 74 -6.09 -0.34 8.56
C PRO A 74 -4.74 0.32 8.88
N GLN A 75 -3.72 -0.45 9.30
CA GLN A 75 -2.37 0.08 9.52
C GLN A 75 -1.71 0.52 8.21
N ALA A 76 -1.90 -0.22 7.13
CA ALA A 76 -1.42 0.16 5.81
C ALA A 76 -2.08 1.48 5.35
N ALA A 77 -3.42 1.59 5.47
CA ALA A 77 -4.14 2.82 5.14
C ALA A 77 -3.65 4.01 5.98
N LYS A 78 -3.47 3.82 7.29
CA LYS A 78 -2.91 4.83 8.19
C LYS A 78 -1.52 5.29 7.76
N LEU A 79 -0.61 4.38 7.41
CA LEU A 79 0.74 4.73 6.95
C LEU A 79 0.72 5.55 5.65
N VAL A 80 -0.16 5.19 4.71
CA VAL A 80 -0.31 5.93 3.46
C VAL A 80 -0.87 7.34 3.74
N TRP A 81 -1.83 7.44 4.67
CA TRP A 81 -2.41 8.71 5.10
C TRP A 81 -1.41 9.62 5.84
N GLU A 82 -0.58 9.06 6.72
CA GLU A 82 0.52 9.79 7.37
C GLU A 82 1.49 10.38 6.33
N GLY A 83 1.58 9.77 5.14
CA GLY A 83 2.33 10.26 3.99
C GLY A 83 1.62 11.30 3.11
N ARG A 84 0.48 11.86 3.53
CA ARG A 84 -0.31 12.79 2.70
C ARG A 84 0.47 14.03 2.24
N GLY A 85 1.30 14.60 3.13
CA GLY A 85 2.17 15.76 2.85
C GLY A 85 3.36 15.45 1.93
N VAL A 86 3.50 14.20 1.48
CA VAL A 86 4.59 13.81 0.58
C VAL A 86 4.13 13.89 -0.88
N SER A 87 4.74 14.74 -1.70
CA SER A 87 4.38 14.88 -3.12
C SER A 87 4.56 13.58 -3.92
N THR A 88 5.70 12.89 -3.74
CA THR A 88 5.98 11.60 -4.36
C THR A 88 6.46 10.56 -3.36
N MET A 89 5.82 9.40 -3.28
CA MET A 89 6.28 8.30 -2.43
C MET A 89 6.57 7.06 -3.26
N GLN A 90 7.66 6.38 -2.95
CA GLN A 90 7.96 5.05 -3.46
C GLN A 90 8.27 4.14 -2.29
N MET A 91 7.56 3.04 -2.17
CA MET A 91 7.84 2.01 -1.18
C MET A 91 8.00 0.68 -1.91
N ALA A 92 9.05 -0.05 -1.58
CA ALA A 92 9.29 -1.39 -2.07
C ALA A 92 9.57 -2.31 -0.88
N ALA A 93 8.89 -3.44 -0.83
CA ALA A 93 9.10 -4.48 0.17
C ALA A 93 9.37 -5.82 -0.54
N GLN A 94 10.44 -6.53 -0.15
CA GLN A 94 10.67 -7.87 -0.69
C GLN A 94 9.55 -8.82 -0.29
N GLU A 95 9.08 -8.69 0.96
CA GLU A 95 7.94 -9.40 1.50
C GLU A 95 7.06 -8.44 2.31
N ILE A 96 5.75 -8.53 2.11
CA ILE A 96 4.76 -7.83 2.93
C ILE A 96 3.65 -8.80 3.31
N ARG A 97 3.30 -8.83 4.60
CA ARG A 97 2.14 -9.52 5.12
C ARG A 97 1.07 -8.50 5.46
N ILE A 98 -0.10 -8.62 4.84
CA ILE A 98 -1.27 -7.79 5.11
C ILE A 98 -2.37 -8.68 5.67
N GLY A 99 -2.48 -8.72 7.01
CA GLY A 99 -3.32 -9.70 7.69
C GLY A 99 -2.90 -11.14 7.35
N PRO A 100 -3.80 -12.03 6.90
CA PRO A 100 -3.45 -13.41 6.55
C PRO A 100 -2.74 -13.52 5.18
N VAL A 101 -2.73 -12.44 4.40
CA VAL A 101 -2.22 -12.44 3.03
C VAL A 101 -0.73 -12.12 3.00
N ARG A 102 0.08 -12.98 2.37
CA ARG A 102 1.50 -12.74 2.12
C ARG A 102 1.73 -12.37 0.66
N LEU A 103 2.47 -11.28 0.43
CA LEU A 103 2.85 -10.80 -0.89
C LEU A 103 4.37 -10.67 -0.97
N THR A 104 4.91 -10.90 -2.14
CA THR A 104 6.32 -10.74 -2.48
C THR A 104 6.50 -9.68 -3.55
N GLY A 105 7.64 -8.99 -3.51
CA GLY A 105 7.98 -7.93 -4.45
C GLY A 105 6.95 -6.80 -4.48
N ALA A 106 6.39 -6.47 -3.31
CA ALA A 106 5.35 -5.47 -3.21
C ALA A 106 5.92 -4.07 -3.45
N ARG A 107 5.22 -3.28 -4.24
CA ARG A 107 5.59 -1.89 -4.55
C ARG A 107 4.37 -1.01 -4.41
N LEU A 108 4.56 0.14 -3.80
CA LEU A 108 3.58 1.20 -3.68
C LEU A 108 4.19 2.48 -4.25
N ARG A 109 3.41 3.20 -5.04
CA ARG A 109 3.77 4.50 -5.59
C ARG A 109 2.66 5.49 -5.27
N LYS A 110 3.05 6.67 -4.78
CA LYS A 110 2.18 7.83 -4.61
C LYS A 110 2.69 8.97 -5.48
N ARG A 111 1.78 9.67 -6.15
CA ARG A 111 2.04 10.94 -6.83
C ARG A 111 0.86 11.87 -6.57
N GLY A 112 1.08 12.94 -5.82
CA GLY A 112 0.02 13.78 -5.30
C GLY A 112 -0.97 12.95 -4.46
N SER A 113 -2.24 12.97 -4.83
CA SER A 113 -3.28 12.13 -4.21
C SER A 113 -3.38 10.73 -4.82
N SER A 114 -2.77 10.46 -5.98
CA SER A 114 -2.92 9.18 -6.67
C SER A 114 -1.98 8.11 -6.11
N LEU A 115 -2.50 6.90 -5.93
CA LEU A 115 -1.81 5.73 -5.40
C LEU A 115 -1.89 4.57 -6.40
N SER A 116 -0.78 3.88 -6.59
CA SER A 116 -0.75 2.58 -7.26
C SER A 116 0.07 1.58 -6.48
N ALA A 117 -0.46 0.37 -6.32
CA ALA A 117 0.19 -0.72 -5.64
C ALA A 117 0.23 -1.97 -6.53
N GLU A 118 1.34 -2.71 -6.45
CA GLU A 118 1.48 -4.01 -7.08
C GLU A 118 2.18 -4.99 -6.14
N GLY A 119 1.91 -6.29 -6.32
CA GLY A 119 2.56 -7.35 -5.55
C GLY A 119 2.32 -8.71 -6.17
N VAL A 120 3.05 -9.73 -5.71
CA VAL A 120 2.90 -11.10 -6.19
C VAL A 120 2.52 -12.00 -5.02
N ILE A 121 1.47 -12.80 -5.20
CA ILE A 121 1.05 -13.82 -4.23
C ILE A 121 1.24 -15.22 -4.83
N GLY A 122 1.80 -16.14 -4.06
CA GLY A 122 1.89 -17.56 -4.44
C GLY A 122 0.58 -18.29 -4.20
N GLU A 123 0.29 -19.35 -4.96
CA GLU A 123 -0.92 -20.18 -4.76
C GLU A 123 -0.99 -20.75 -3.33
N ALA A 124 0.14 -21.19 -2.77
CA ALA A 124 0.21 -21.66 -1.39
C ALA A 124 -0.15 -20.56 -0.38
N ASP A 125 0.28 -19.31 -0.61
CA ASP A 125 -0.05 -18.17 0.24
C ASP A 125 -1.53 -17.77 0.12
N VAL A 126 -2.14 -17.92 -1.08
CA VAL A 126 -3.59 -17.75 -1.25
C VAL A 126 -4.33 -18.78 -0.40
N LEU A 127 -3.98 -20.06 -0.53
CA LEU A 127 -4.64 -21.14 0.21
C LEU A 127 -4.47 -20.99 1.73
N ALA A 128 -3.28 -20.59 2.19
CA ALA A 128 -3.02 -20.34 3.61
C ALA A 128 -3.82 -19.17 4.18
N ALA A 129 -4.25 -18.23 3.33
CA ALA A 129 -5.08 -17.10 3.74
C ALA A 129 -6.59 -17.44 3.79
N LEU A 130 -6.99 -18.61 3.30
CA LEU A 130 -8.38 -19.05 3.27
C LEU A 130 -8.72 -19.95 4.48
N PRO A 131 -10.00 -19.95 4.91
CA PRO A 131 -10.50 -20.97 5.82
C PRO A 131 -10.23 -22.40 5.32
N PRO A 132 -10.01 -23.37 6.22
CA PRO A 132 -9.81 -24.76 5.84
C PRO A 132 -10.95 -25.31 4.98
N GLY A 133 -10.60 -26.07 3.94
CA GLY A 133 -11.58 -26.66 3.03
C GLY A 133 -12.11 -25.74 1.93
N LEU A 134 -11.59 -24.51 1.83
CA LEU A 134 -11.88 -23.58 0.74
C LEU A 134 -10.72 -23.50 -0.25
N GLY A 135 -11.05 -23.40 -1.54
CA GLY A 135 -10.14 -23.12 -2.64
C GLY A 135 -10.59 -21.87 -3.39
N VAL A 136 -9.63 -21.12 -3.93
CA VAL A 136 -9.92 -19.97 -4.81
C VAL A 136 -9.03 -20.04 -6.03
N GLN A 137 -9.64 -19.90 -7.21
CA GLN A 137 -8.95 -19.85 -8.48
C GLN A 137 -9.32 -18.57 -9.23
N LEU A 138 -8.30 -17.87 -9.75
CA LEU A 138 -8.53 -16.75 -10.65
C LEU A 138 -9.11 -17.24 -11.98
N VAL A 139 -10.29 -16.73 -12.34
CA VAL A 139 -10.95 -17.00 -13.63
C VAL A 139 -10.54 -15.94 -14.66
N GLY A 140 -10.56 -14.67 -14.26
CA GLY A 140 -10.21 -13.55 -15.13
C GLY A 140 -10.12 -12.24 -14.38
N SER A 141 -9.55 -11.21 -15.03
CA SER A 141 -9.50 -9.86 -14.51
C SER A 141 -9.64 -8.87 -15.64
N GLU A 142 -10.76 -8.15 -15.67
CA GLU A 142 -11.10 -7.21 -16.75
C GLU A 142 -11.87 -6.02 -16.18
N ALA A 143 -11.65 -4.83 -16.75
CA ALA A 143 -12.35 -3.60 -16.41
C ALA A 143 -12.39 -3.28 -14.90
N GLY A 144 -11.26 -3.45 -14.20
CA GLY A 144 -11.17 -3.19 -12.75
C GLY A 144 -11.89 -4.20 -11.86
N ARG A 145 -12.25 -5.36 -12.41
CA ARG A 145 -12.93 -6.44 -11.71
C ARG A 145 -12.08 -7.71 -11.76
N VAL A 146 -12.01 -8.41 -10.65
CA VAL A 146 -11.36 -9.70 -10.54
C VAL A 146 -12.42 -10.77 -10.34
N LEU A 147 -12.57 -11.64 -11.32
CA LEU A 147 -13.46 -12.79 -11.26
C LEU A 147 -12.68 -13.99 -10.71
N VAL A 148 -13.17 -14.52 -9.60
CA VAL A 148 -12.62 -15.71 -8.96
C VAL A 148 -13.67 -16.81 -8.89
N SER A 149 -13.23 -18.05 -8.94
CA SER A 149 -14.03 -19.23 -8.63
C SER A 149 -13.62 -19.69 -7.24
N ALA A 150 -14.54 -19.64 -6.29
CA ALA A 150 -14.36 -20.19 -4.96
C ALA A 150 -14.99 -21.58 -4.92
N SER A 151 -14.25 -22.57 -4.46
CA SER A 151 -14.77 -23.91 -4.16
C SER A 151 -14.72 -24.15 -2.66
N GLY A 152 -15.72 -24.83 -2.13
CA GLY A 152 -15.80 -25.11 -0.70
C GLY A 152 -16.74 -26.25 -0.39
N GLY A 153 -16.32 -27.13 0.52
CA GLY A 153 -17.16 -28.19 1.04
C GLY A 153 -17.60 -27.90 2.47
N LEU A 154 -18.90 -27.73 2.69
CA LEU A 154 -19.49 -27.84 4.02
C LEU A 154 -20.18 -29.21 4.06
N PHE A 155 -19.77 -30.08 5.00
CA PHE A 155 -20.36 -31.42 5.18
C PHE A 155 -20.16 -32.41 4.02
N GLY A 156 -19.02 -32.36 3.33
CA GLY A 156 -18.68 -33.32 2.26
C GLY A 156 -19.37 -33.07 0.91
N VAL A 157 -20.23 -32.05 0.81
CA VAL A 157 -20.82 -31.59 -0.45
C VAL A 157 -20.01 -30.40 -0.97
N GLY A 158 -19.29 -30.58 -2.06
CA GLY A 158 -18.54 -29.51 -2.71
C GLY A 158 -19.45 -28.58 -3.51
N ALA A 159 -19.40 -27.29 -3.21
CA ALA A 159 -20.03 -26.24 -4.03
C ALA A 159 -18.96 -25.35 -4.65
N THR A 160 -19.20 -24.93 -5.90
CA THR A 160 -18.36 -23.95 -6.59
C THR A 160 -19.19 -22.71 -6.87
N VAL A 161 -18.72 -21.56 -6.43
CA VAL A 161 -19.38 -20.27 -6.58
C VAL A 161 -18.39 -19.29 -7.18
N GLN A 162 -18.80 -18.63 -8.26
CA GLN A 162 -18.01 -17.52 -8.81
C GLN A 162 -18.25 -16.27 -7.97
N ALA A 163 -17.21 -15.47 -7.77
CA ALA A 163 -17.30 -14.19 -7.07
C ALA A 163 -16.51 -13.11 -7.82
N ILE A 164 -17.00 -11.89 -7.74
CA ILE A 164 -16.43 -10.71 -8.39
C ILE A 164 -15.93 -9.78 -7.29
N ALA A 165 -14.61 -9.58 -7.22
CA ALA A 165 -14.00 -8.50 -6.46
C ALA A 165 -13.93 -7.25 -7.34
N ALA A 166 -14.40 -6.11 -6.85
CA ALA A 166 -14.38 -4.86 -7.60
C ALA A 166 -14.29 -3.65 -6.67
N ALA A 167 -13.71 -2.58 -7.19
CA ALA A 167 -13.78 -1.26 -6.55
C ALA A 167 -15.17 -0.65 -6.75
N ARG A 168 -15.83 -0.26 -5.66
CA ARG A 168 -17.16 0.37 -5.66
C ARG A 168 -17.23 1.40 -4.55
N GLU A 169 -17.62 2.64 -4.90
CA GLU A 169 -17.76 3.74 -3.93
C GLU A 169 -16.49 3.97 -3.08
N GLY A 170 -15.31 3.69 -3.65
CA GLY A 170 -14.04 3.82 -2.95
C GLY A 170 -13.64 2.63 -2.08
N LYS A 171 -14.46 1.59 -2.04
CA LYS A 171 -14.25 0.38 -1.25
C LYS A 171 -13.89 -0.78 -2.16
N LEU A 172 -13.20 -1.78 -1.61
CA LEU A 172 -13.03 -3.07 -2.26
C LEU A 172 -14.10 -4.03 -1.75
N LEU A 173 -15.01 -4.42 -2.64
CA LEU A 173 -16.13 -5.29 -2.33
C LEU A 173 -16.01 -6.60 -3.11
N VAL A 174 -16.45 -7.70 -2.50
CA VAL A 174 -16.64 -9.00 -3.14
C VAL A 174 -18.10 -9.37 -3.09
N ARG A 175 -18.63 -9.80 -4.22
CA ARG A 175 -20.00 -10.32 -4.32
C ARG A 175 -20.00 -11.64 -5.11
N PRO A 176 -20.86 -12.60 -4.78
CA PRO A 176 -21.04 -13.78 -5.60
C PRO A 176 -21.63 -13.38 -6.96
N ALA A 177 -21.24 -14.09 -8.00
CA ALA A 177 -21.83 -13.98 -9.32
C ALA A 177 -23.04 -14.92 -9.38
N GLY A 178 -24.21 -14.34 -9.68
CA GLY A 178 -25.47 -15.09 -9.80
C GLY A 178 -26.65 -14.36 -9.14
N ALA A 179 -27.84 -14.47 -9.74
CA ALA A 179 -29.04 -13.75 -9.31
C ALA A 179 -29.56 -14.20 -7.93
N LEU A 180 -29.37 -15.48 -7.57
CA LEU A 180 -29.89 -16.07 -6.33
C LEU A 180 -29.13 -15.60 -5.07
N LEU A 181 -27.87 -15.19 -5.21
CA LEU A 181 -27.01 -14.75 -4.09
C LEU A 181 -26.63 -13.26 -4.18
N GLY A 182 -27.23 -12.51 -5.11
CA GLY A 182 -26.83 -11.14 -5.46
C GLY A 182 -26.93 -10.11 -4.34
N GLY A 183 -27.62 -10.44 -3.25
CA GLY A 183 -27.71 -9.60 -2.04
C GLY A 183 -26.49 -9.68 -1.12
N PHE A 184 -25.66 -10.73 -1.24
CA PHE A 184 -24.50 -10.88 -0.36
C PHE A 184 -23.32 -10.04 -0.87
N THR A 185 -22.88 -9.07 -0.07
CA THR A 185 -21.69 -8.27 -0.37
C THR A 185 -20.75 -8.28 0.82
N LEU A 186 -19.52 -8.73 0.61
CA LEU A 186 -18.46 -8.70 1.59
C LEU A 186 -17.55 -7.51 1.31
N THR A 187 -17.31 -6.66 2.31
CA THR A 187 -16.33 -5.58 2.21
C THR A 187 -14.95 -6.12 2.59
N LEU A 188 -14.03 -6.16 1.63
CA LEU A 188 -12.63 -6.55 1.91
C LEU A 188 -11.80 -5.38 2.42
N PHE A 189 -12.09 -4.17 1.95
CA PHE A 189 -11.38 -2.96 2.36
C PHE A 189 -12.28 -1.73 2.26
N SER A 190 -12.24 -0.90 3.30
CA SER A 190 -12.89 0.40 3.36
C SER A 190 -12.11 1.28 4.33
N ASP A 191 -11.69 2.47 3.87
CA ASP A 191 -11.04 3.48 4.71
C ASP A 191 -11.51 4.87 4.26
N PRO A 192 -11.81 5.81 5.18
CA PRO A 192 -12.29 7.14 4.82
C PRO A 192 -11.25 7.97 4.03
N HIS A 193 -9.95 7.68 4.18
CA HIS A 193 -8.87 8.43 3.55
C HIS A 193 -8.38 7.79 2.25
N VAL A 194 -8.75 6.54 1.95
CA VAL A 194 -8.29 5.81 0.76
C VAL A 194 -9.47 5.38 -0.10
N TYR A 195 -9.61 6.03 -1.25
CA TYR A 195 -10.63 5.73 -2.24
C TYR A 195 -10.09 4.76 -3.29
N VAL A 196 -10.48 3.49 -3.22
CA VAL A 196 -10.10 2.47 -4.21
C VAL A 196 -10.82 2.74 -5.53
N GLU A 197 -10.05 2.88 -6.61
CA GLU A 197 -10.55 3.15 -7.96
C GLU A 197 -10.58 1.87 -8.79
N GLU A 198 -9.53 1.04 -8.69
CA GLU A 198 -9.39 -0.15 -9.52
C GLU A 198 -8.63 -1.27 -8.78
N VAL A 199 -8.99 -2.51 -9.07
CA VAL A 199 -8.23 -3.70 -8.68
C VAL A 199 -8.04 -4.62 -9.87
N GLY A 200 -6.92 -5.33 -9.90
CA GLY A 200 -6.61 -6.28 -10.95
C GLY A 200 -5.81 -7.48 -10.43
N ALA A 201 -5.95 -8.61 -11.12
CA ALA A 201 -5.17 -9.81 -10.85
C ALA A 201 -4.79 -10.49 -12.15
N ARG A 202 -3.53 -10.90 -12.29
CA ARG A 202 -3.05 -11.61 -13.47
C ARG A 202 -2.24 -12.82 -13.06
N ARG A 203 -2.57 -13.99 -13.61
CA ARG A 203 -1.76 -15.20 -13.44
C ARG A 203 -0.38 -14.97 -14.06
N ARG A 204 0.69 -15.27 -13.31
CA ARG A 204 2.04 -15.35 -13.87
C ARG A 204 2.30 -16.75 -14.39
N THR A 205 2.92 -16.83 -15.56
CA THR A 205 3.44 -18.09 -16.09
C THR A 205 4.75 -18.40 -15.37
N SER A 206 4.66 -18.86 -14.12
CA SER A 206 5.79 -19.29 -13.29
C SER A 206 5.45 -20.59 -12.58
N SER A 207 6.46 -21.42 -12.31
CA SER A 207 6.38 -22.54 -11.36
C SER A 207 7.18 -22.16 -10.12
N PRO A 208 6.59 -22.14 -8.91
CA PRO A 208 5.18 -22.44 -8.58
C PRO A 208 4.20 -21.38 -9.11
N LYS A 209 2.90 -21.74 -9.15
CA LYS A 209 1.83 -20.83 -9.60
C LYS A 209 1.80 -19.58 -8.73
N SER A 210 1.74 -18.42 -9.38
CA SER A 210 1.65 -17.13 -8.70
C SER A 210 0.75 -16.16 -9.45
N TYR A 211 0.26 -15.15 -8.74
CA TYR A 211 -0.63 -14.12 -9.26
C TYR A 211 -0.03 -12.75 -8.96
N ARG A 212 0.05 -11.89 -9.98
CA ARG A 212 0.33 -10.47 -9.80
C ARG A 212 -0.98 -9.76 -9.47
N LEU A 213 -1.01 -9.05 -8.35
CA LEU A 213 -2.12 -8.19 -7.94
C LEU A 213 -1.73 -6.73 -8.21
N THR A 214 -2.72 -5.94 -8.63
CA THR A 214 -2.59 -4.50 -8.84
C THR A 214 -3.76 -3.78 -8.21
N MET A 215 -3.52 -2.58 -7.68
CA MET A 215 -4.55 -1.71 -7.12
C MET A 215 -4.23 -0.25 -7.46
N SER A 216 -5.25 0.50 -7.87
CA SER A 216 -5.19 1.94 -8.04
C SER A 216 -6.17 2.60 -7.05
N ALA A 217 -5.73 3.65 -6.39
CA ALA A 217 -6.52 4.35 -5.39
C ALA A 217 -6.17 5.85 -5.34
N ARG A 218 -6.96 6.62 -4.61
CA ARG A 218 -6.75 8.05 -4.38
C ARG A 218 -6.88 8.38 -2.89
N LEU A 219 -6.04 9.28 -2.40
CA LEU A 219 -6.19 9.88 -1.08
C LEU A 219 -7.26 10.96 -1.06
N ARG A 220 -8.01 11.03 0.03
CA ARG A 220 -9.06 12.03 0.30
C ARG A 220 -8.76 12.81 1.56
#